data_AF-A0A976E9Y8-F1
#
_entry.id   AF-A0A976E9Y8-F1
#
_cell.length_a   1.000
_cell.length_b   1.000
_cell.length_c   1.000
_cell.angle_alpha   90.00
_cell.angle_beta   90.00
_cell.angle_gamma   90.00
#
_symmetry.space_group_name_H-M   'P 1'
#
loop_
_entity.id
_entity.type
_entity.pdbx_description
1 polymer ?
#
loop_
_entity_poly.entity_id
_entity_poly.type
_entity_poly.pdbx_seq_one_letter_code
_entity_poly.pdbx_strand_id
1 'polypeptide(L)'
;MKVVIDTSSLLSLVRYYLPFDKQKILFETVKTKIANGEILVIDKIIEECRYISKGIVLDALSFLSDKAFNKTHKLPLNTAFILPPAPAKFYRMVDNNFLTLTNLVGV
;
A
#
# COMPACT_ATOMS: atom_id res chain seq x y z
N MET A 1 -10.21 3.73 -14.09
CA MET A 1 -9.27 2.69 -13.62
C MET A 1 -8.80 3.08 -12.23
N LYS A 2 -8.68 2.13 -11.29
CA LYS A 2 -8.10 2.36 -9.95
C LYS A 2 -6.84 1.52 -9.82
N VAL A 3 -5.81 2.06 -9.19
CA VAL A 3 -4.54 1.37 -8.95
C VAL A 3 -4.18 1.40 -7.48
N VAL A 4 -3.63 0.32 -6.95
CA VAL A 4 -3.03 0.31 -5.61
C VAL A 4 -1.56 0.65 -5.79
N ILE A 5 -1.06 1.67 -5.09
CA ILE A 5 0.38 1.98 -5.09
C ILE A 5 1.09 1.03 -4.13
N ASP A 6 2.36 0.73 -4.34
CA ASP A 6 3.16 -0.06 -3.39
C ASP A 6 4.17 0.82 -2.65
N THR A 7 4.76 0.28 -1.59
CA THR A 7 5.75 0.99 -0.76
C THR A 7 6.98 1.41 -1.56
N SER A 8 7.43 0.57 -2.50
CA SER A 8 8.65 0.86 -3.29
C SER A 8 8.43 1.98 -4.30
N SER A 9 7.23 2.09 -4.90
CA SER A 9 6.89 3.22 -5.77
C SER A 9 6.82 4.54 -5.01
N LEU A 10 6.23 4.56 -3.80
CA LEU A 10 6.20 5.76 -2.96
C LEU A 10 7.61 6.20 -2.53
N LEU A 11 8.45 5.23 -2.14
CA LEU A 11 9.84 5.52 -1.80
C LEU A 11 10.62 6.07 -2.99
N SER A 12 10.41 5.49 -4.17
CA SER A 12 11.05 5.94 -5.41
C SER A 12 10.59 7.34 -5.80
N LEU A 13 9.28 7.62 -5.71
CA LEU A 13 8.68 8.94 -5.91
C LEU A 13 9.41 9.99 -5.06
N VAL A 14 9.52 9.74 -3.76
CA VAL A 14 10.14 10.66 -2.80
C VAL A 14 11.64 10.84 -3.04
N ARG A 15 12.38 9.78 -3.37
CA ARG A 15 13.84 9.84 -3.52
C ARG A 15 14.32 10.35 -4.86
N TYR A 16 13.64 9.99 -5.93
CA TYR A 16 14.17 10.13 -7.28
C TYR A 16 13.37 11.07 -8.17
N TYR A 17 12.14 11.41 -7.79
CA TYR A 17 11.29 12.27 -8.62
C TYR A 17 10.98 13.61 -7.95
N LEU A 18 10.49 13.60 -6.71
CA LEU A 18 10.16 14.84 -5.99
C LEU A 18 11.33 15.84 -5.85
N PRO A 19 12.61 15.43 -5.73
CA PRO A 19 13.72 16.39 -5.69
C PRO A 19 13.85 17.23 -6.96
N PHE A 20 13.35 16.74 -8.10
CA PHE A 20 13.35 17.43 -9.39
C PHE A 20 12.02 18.14 -9.70
N ASP A 21 10.97 17.89 -8.91
CA ASP A 21 9.64 18.50 -9.06
C ASP A 21 9.59 19.92 -8.47
N LYS A 22 10.35 20.84 -9.05
CA LYS A 22 10.51 22.22 -8.51
C LYS A 22 9.19 23.00 -8.45
N GLN A 23 8.26 22.70 -9.35
CA GLN A 23 6.95 23.36 -9.44
C GLN A 23 5.86 22.60 -8.67
N LYS A 24 6.20 21.50 -7.99
CA LYS A 24 5.26 20.63 -7.25
C LYS A 24 4.14 20.02 -8.10
N ILE A 25 4.31 19.97 -9.42
CA ILE A 25 3.28 19.47 -10.33
C ILE A 25 3.07 17.97 -10.09
N LEU A 26 4.14 17.20 -9.95
CA LEU A 26 4.07 15.76 -9.69
C LEU A 26 3.51 15.48 -8.30
N PHE A 27 3.97 16.22 -7.28
CA PHE A 27 3.48 16.09 -5.90
C PHE A 27 1.97 16.31 -5.84
N GLU A 28 1.47 17.43 -6.37
CA GLU A 28 0.03 17.73 -6.32
C GLU A 28 -0.76 16.75 -7.19
N THR A 29 -0.24 16.33 -8.35
CA THR A 29 -0.90 15.32 -9.18
C THR A 29 -1.10 14.00 -8.42
N VAL A 30 -0.07 13.49 -7.75
CA VAL A 30 -0.16 12.25 -6.96
C VAL A 30 -1.12 12.44 -5.79
N LYS A 31 -1.00 13.54 -5.05
CA LYS A 31 -1.88 13.86 -3.93
C LYS A 31 -3.35 13.94 -4.35
N THR A 32 -3.67 14.63 -5.44
CA THR A 32 -5.03 14.72 -5.99
C THR A 32 -5.55 13.35 -6.44
N LYS A 33 -4.73 12.53 -7.11
CA LYS A 33 -5.13 11.17 -7.51
C LYS A 33 -5.40 10.26 -6.32
N ILE A 34 -4.64 10.41 -5.23
CA ILE A 34 -4.90 9.71 -3.96
C ILE A 34 -6.19 10.21 -3.33
N ALA A 35 -6.39 11.54 -3.25
CA ALA A 35 -7.58 12.17 -2.68
C ALA A 35 -8.88 11.75 -3.41
N ASN A 36 -8.79 11.56 -4.73
CA ASN A 36 -9.91 11.13 -5.58
C ASN A 36 -10.14 9.60 -5.56
N GLY A 37 -9.25 8.82 -4.93
CA GLY A 37 -9.32 7.36 -4.93
C GLY A 37 -9.01 6.72 -6.29
N GLU A 38 -8.28 7.44 -7.16
CA GLU A 38 -7.69 6.89 -8.40
C GLU A 38 -6.44 6.06 -8.07
N ILE A 39 -5.65 6.53 -7.11
CA ILE A 39 -4.55 5.80 -6.48
C ILE A 39 -4.97 5.44 -5.06
N LEU A 40 -5.04 4.14 -4.77
CA LEU A 40 -5.42 3.61 -3.47
C LEU A 40 -4.18 3.42 -2.61
N VAL A 41 -4.25 3.92 -1.37
CA VAL A 41 -3.25 3.68 -0.33
C VAL A 41 -3.91 2.83 0.77
N ILE A 42 -3.37 1.64 1.00
CA ILE A 42 -3.85 0.72 2.04
C ILE A 42 -3.06 0.88 3.34
N ASP A 43 -3.66 0.46 4.44
CA ASP A 43 -3.08 0.52 5.79
C ASP A 43 -1.71 -0.15 5.89
N LYS A 44 -1.52 -1.30 5.24
CA LYS A 44 -0.24 -2.02 5.22
C LYS A 44 0.90 -1.24 4.57
N ILE A 45 0.61 -0.45 3.53
CA ILE A 45 1.63 0.42 2.92
C ILE A 45 2.02 1.54 3.89
N ILE A 46 1.06 2.14 4.60
CA ILE A 46 1.36 3.18 5.60
C ILE A 46 2.20 2.59 6.74
N GLU A 47 1.90 1.37 7.16
CA GLU A 47 2.67 0.63 8.16
C GLU A 47 4.12 0.39 7.70
N GLU A 48 4.33 -0.14 6.50
CA GLU A 48 5.67 -0.34 5.94
C GLU A 48 6.44 0.99 5.78
N CYS A 49 5.79 2.04 5.27
CA CYS A 49 6.37 3.37 5.10
C CYS A 49 6.84 4.00 6.42
N ARG A 50 6.26 3.60 7.56
CA ARG A 50 6.65 4.11 8.89
C ARG A 50 8.06 3.67 9.28
N TYR A 51 8.44 2.44 8.91
CA TYR A 51 9.72 1.85 9.30
C TYR A 51 10.78 1.96 8.21
N ILE A 52 10.36 1.94 6.94
CA ILE A 52 11.28 2.01 5.80
C ILE A 52 11.96 3.38 5.75
N SER A 53 13.29 3.36 5.57
CA SER A 53 14.09 4.54 5.30
C SER A 53 13.88 5.67 6.31
N LYS A 54 13.70 5.31 7.59
CA LYS A 54 13.46 6.24 8.71
C LYS A 54 12.19 7.10 8.54
N GLY A 55 11.17 6.61 7.85
CA GLY A 55 9.90 7.32 7.71
C GLY A 55 9.88 8.40 6.63
N ILE A 56 10.91 8.50 5.79
CA ILE A 56 11.06 9.58 4.79
C ILE A 56 9.84 9.77 3.88
N VAL A 57 9.10 8.69 3.60
CA VAL A 57 7.88 8.76 2.80
C VAL A 57 6.79 9.54 3.52
N LEU A 58 6.56 9.25 4.80
CA LEU A 58 5.54 9.93 5.60
C LEU A 58 5.94 11.36 5.95
N ASP A 59 7.24 11.67 5.99
CA ASP A 59 7.73 13.04 6.14
C ASP A 59 7.50 13.87 4.88
N ALA A 60 7.88 13.33 3.71
CA ALA A 60 7.75 14.03 2.43
C ALA A 60 6.29 14.13 1.96
N LEU A 61 5.47 13.10 2.22
CA LEU A 61 4.05 13.02 1.88
C LEU A 61 3.19 13.14 3.14
N SER A 62 3.44 14.15 3.96
CA SER A 62 2.83 14.33 5.29
C SER A 62 1.29 14.33 5.30
N PHE A 63 0.65 14.65 4.17
CA PHE A 63 -0.80 14.55 4.02
C PHE A 63 -1.33 13.12 4.24
N LEU A 64 -0.52 12.08 4.04
CA LEU A 64 -0.89 10.68 4.32
C LEU A 64 -1.03 10.40 5.82
N SER A 65 -0.47 11.26 6.68
CA SER A 65 -0.61 11.19 8.13
C SER A 65 -1.56 12.25 8.70
N ASP A 66 -2.10 13.13 7.86
CA ASP A 66 -3.01 14.19 8.30
C ASP A 66 -4.41 13.65 8.58
N LYS A 67 -4.92 13.87 9.80
CA LYS A 67 -6.20 13.31 10.25
C LYS A 67 -7.39 13.89 9.48
N ALA A 68 -7.35 15.18 9.13
CA ALA A 68 -8.45 15.84 8.44
C ALA A 68 -8.54 15.37 6.99
N PHE A 69 -7.42 15.32 6.28
CA PHE A 69 -7.27 14.76 4.94
C PHE A 69 -7.72 13.31 4.90
N ASN A 70 -7.20 12.49 5.81
CA ASN A 70 -7.52 11.06 5.88
C ASN A 70 -9.01 10.79 6.16
N LYS A 71 -9.63 11.55 7.06
CA LYS A 71 -11.07 11.46 7.31
C LYS A 71 -11.90 11.86 6.08
N THR A 72 -11.47 12.92 5.39
CA THR A 72 -12.19 13.46 4.21
C THR A 72 -12.13 12.50 3.02
N HIS A 73 -10.95 11.91 2.78
CA HIS A 73 -10.68 11.06 1.63
C HIS A 73 -10.75 9.55 1.93
N LYS A 74 -11.12 9.17 3.17
CA LYS A 74 -11.26 7.77 3.63
C LYS A 74 -9.98 6.96 3.48
N LEU A 75 -8.86 7.53 3.93
CA LEU A 75 -7.52 6.94 3.85
C LEU A 75 -6.94 6.62 5.24
N PRO A 76 -6.02 5.64 5.35
CA PRO A 76 -5.79 4.61 4.34
C PRO A 76 -6.97 3.62 4.28
N LEU A 77 -7.09 2.89 3.17
CA LEU A 77 -8.06 1.80 3.06
C LEU A 77 -7.64 0.65 3.98
N ASN A 78 -8.51 0.29 4.93
CA ASN A 78 -8.29 -0.82 5.86
C ASN A 78 -8.32 -2.15 5.10
N THR A 79 -7.34 -3.04 5.30
CA THR A 79 -7.26 -4.33 4.59
C THR A 79 -7.67 -5.53 5.43
N ALA A 80 -8.11 -5.35 6.68
CA ALA A 80 -8.52 -6.43 7.56
C ALA A 80 -9.65 -7.29 6.98
N PHE A 81 -10.51 -6.71 6.13
CA PHE A 81 -11.58 -7.43 5.46
C PHE A 81 -11.10 -8.41 4.36
N ILE A 82 -9.87 -8.24 3.88
CA ILE A 82 -9.24 -9.14 2.89
C ILE A 82 -8.74 -10.41 3.57
N LEU A 83 -8.42 -10.33 4.86
CA LEU A 83 -7.98 -11.47 5.63
C LEU A 83 -9.17 -12.40 5.95
N PRO A 84 -8.98 -13.72 5.89
CA PRO A 84 -10.01 -14.66 6.29
C PRO A 84 -10.37 -14.49 7.78
N PRO A 85 -11.63 -14.71 8.21
CA PRO A 85 -12.07 -14.49 9.60
C PRO A 85 -11.27 -15.25 10.67
N ALA A 86 -10.65 -16.38 10.30
CA ALA A 86 -9.79 -17.17 11.17
C ALA A 86 -8.46 -17.49 10.44
N PRO A 87 -7.51 -16.54 10.34
CA PRO A 87 -6.32 -16.67 9.50
C PRO A 87 -5.50 -17.92 9.81
N ALA A 88 -5.19 -18.17 11.08
CA ALA A 88 -4.40 -19.34 11.48
C ALA A 88 -5.06 -20.66 11.06
N LYS A 89 -6.39 -20.78 11.24
CA LYS A 89 -7.13 -21.98 10.83
C LYS A 89 -7.19 -22.10 9.31
N PHE A 90 -7.45 -21.01 8.61
CA PHE A 90 -7.52 -20.97 7.16
C PHE A 90 -6.18 -21.37 6.53
N TYR A 91 -5.07 -20.77 6.95
CA TYR A 91 -3.74 -21.11 6.44
C TYR A 91 -3.36 -22.55 6.76
N ARG A 92 -3.67 -23.05 7.97
CA ARG A 92 -3.51 -24.48 8.27
C ARG A 92 -4.32 -25.39 7.35
N MET A 93 -5.52 -24.97 6.92
CA MET A 93 -6.30 -25.74 5.94
C MET A 93 -5.67 -25.69 4.55
N VAL A 94 -5.16 -24.54 4.12
CA VAL A 94 -4.40 -24.40 2.86
C VAL A 94 -3.22 -25.36 2.84
N ASP A 95 -2.39 -25.31 3.88
CA ASP A 95 -1.12 -26.06 3.93
C ASP A 95 -1.32 -27.58 4.07
N ASN A 96 -2.41 -28.04 4.71
CA ASN A 96 -2.58 -29.46 5.02
C ASN A 96 -3.69 -30.15 4.24
N ASN A 97 -4.66 -29.42 3.69
CA ASN A 97 -5.88 -29.99 3.12
C ASN A 97 -6.18 -29.50 1.69
N PHE A 98 -5.68 -28.32 1.30
CA PHE A 98 -5.92 -27.76 -0.04
C PHE A 98 -4.70 -27.83 -0.97
N LEU A 99 -3.58 -28.37 -0.51
CA LEU A 99 -2.48 -28.75 -1.40
C LEU A 99 -2.95 -29.89 -2.30
N THR A 100 -3.10 -29.62 -3.60
CA THR A 100 -3.15 -30.69 -4.60
C THR A 100 -1.72 -31.15 -4.81
N LEU A 101 -1.40 -32.37 -4.35
CA LEU A 101 -0.21 -33.06 -4.78
C LEU A 101 -0.36 -33.35 -6.28
N THR A 102 0.05 -32.41 -7.14
CA THR A 102 0.49 -32.77 -8.48
C THR A 102 1.76 -33.59 -8.29
N ASN A 103 1.57 -34.88 -8.02
CA ASN A 103 2.62 -35.86 -8.18
C ASN A 103 3.04 -35.76 -9.65
N LEU A 104 4.16 -35.10 -9.91
CA LEU A 104 5.05 -35.45 -11.01
C LEU A 104 5.52 -36.88 -10.72
N VAL A 105 4.64 -37.84 -11.00
CA VAL A 105 5.03 -39.22 -11.19
C VAL A 105 5.89 -39.18 -12.44
N GLY A 106 7.19 -39.39 -12.25
CA GLY A 106 8.07 -39.68 -13.36
C GLY A 106 7.47 -40.81 -14.20
N VAL A 107 7.20 -40.49 -15.45
CA VAL A 107 7.15 -41.41 -16.58
C VAL A 107 7.99 -40.77 -17.67
#